data_AF-A0A6C0H1C5-F1
#
_entry.id   AF-A0A6C0H1C5-F1
#
_cell.length_a   1.000
_cell.length_b   1.000
_cell.length_c   1.000
_cell.angle_alpha   90.00
_cell.angle_beta   90.00
_cell.angle_gamma   90.00
#
_symmetry.space_group_name_H-M   'P 1'
#
loop_
_entity.id
_entity.type
_entity.pdbx_description
1 polymer ?
#
loop_
_entity_poly.entity_id
_entity_poly.type
_entity_poly.pdbx_seq_one_letter_code
_entity_poly.pdbx_strand_id
1 'polypeptide(L)'
;MSVVDICMNSICEQRRKQMLYTVPPMRYTPLSPYVQFPQYTQKQFDMRRKAEILQYSAAKSNTKTNNFTKSQKWSQLIRGISQARSYTTVYQRNQTTDICDNIIDVPYTYEDTSGNTYRRTFDELYTKINATADCSMNDLIPTPTSSSGIPGPIEYLVRDVKVPLYNYASNTDNYSILQSENTDMWSVYTTNDMSFLSNSQMKFMTLVIREKVDQYSYTCSLNVPISIYVEGKTTTSTPLSFSDLSLNINSVSLRVVYNNSDVTLQKSPVFQINNIVIPSMNNTATADPTSAYLNYDVSMNSYAYSYSIQKYVGVLSISNIYLFTEPGYIYDFYLTFNMRESYTNKLSYVSSFNTTKSGIICNSSYANQLISRNVKNISSNNNIPKLTNFTFSGL
;
A
#
# COMPACT_ATOMS: atom_id res chain seq x y z
N MET A 1 -9.57 24.27 -27.85
CA MET A 1 -10.21 23.01 -28.30
C MET A 1 -9.54 22.64 -29.63
N SER A 2 -8.37 21.99 -29.57
CA SER A 2 -7.66 21.53 -30.77
C SER A 2 -8.18 20.14 -31.12
N VAL A 3 -8.90 20.03 -32.23
CA VAL A 3 -9.27 18.73 -32.79
C VAL A 3 -8.02 18.15 -33.44
N VAL A 4 -7.22 17.42 -32.67
CA VAL A 4 -6.30 16.45 -33.24
C VAL A 4 -7.19 15.27 -33.59
N ASP A 5 -7.40 15.04 -34.88
CA ASP A 5 -8.20 13.92 -35.39
C ASP A 5 -7.41 12.63 -35.15
N ILE A 6 -7.48 12.12 -33.91
CA ILE A 6 -6.80 10.90 -33.49
C ILE A 6 -7.52 9.74 -34.17
N CYS A 7 -6.85 9.09 -35.12
CA CYS A 7 -7.40 7.96 -35.87
C CYS A 7 -7.98 6.89 -34.93
N MET A 8 -9.21 6.41 -35.21
CA MET A 8 -9.92 5.40 -34.43
C MET A 8 -9.07 4.16 -34.10
N ASN A 9 -8.19 3.73 -35.01
CA ASN A 9 -7.28 2.60 -34.78
C ASN A 9 -6.36 2.84 -33.58
N SER A 10 -5.84 4.06 -33.43
CA SER A 10 -4.93 4.43 -32.35
C SER A 10 -5.65 4.44 -30.98
N ILE A 11 -6.93 4.82 -30.95
CA ILE A 11 -7.78 4.74 -29.76
C ILE A 11 -8.04 3.27 -29.39
N CYS A 12 -8.37 2.44 -30.39
CA CYS A 12 -8.60 1.01 -30.19
C CYS A 12 -7.34 0.29 -29.67
N GLU A 13 -6.15 0.63 -30.16
CA GLU A 13 -4.89 0.06 -29.68
C GLU A 13 -4.58 0.44 -28.23
N GLN A 14 -4.76 1.71 -27.85
CA GLN A 14 -4.63 2.14 -26.46
C GLN A 14 -5.61 1.39 -25.56
N ARG A 15 -6.89 1.32 -25.95
CA ARG A 15 -7.90 0.59 -25.19
C ARG A 15 -7.53 -0.88 -24.99
N ARG A 16 -7.00 -1.54 -26.02
CA ARG A 16 -6.52 -2.93 -25.92
C ARG A 16 -5.37 -3.06 -24.91
N LYS A 17 -4.41 -2.12 -24.91
CA LYS A 17 -3.33 -2.12 -23.92
C LYS A 17 -3.84 -1.81 -22.51
N GLN A 18 -4.79 -0.89 -22.36
CA GLN A 18 -5.42 -0.57 -21.07
C GLN A 18 -6.11 -1.79 -20.46
N MET A 19 -6.74 -2.65 -21.27
CA MET A 19 -7.33 -3.91 -20.80
C MET A 19 -6.30 -4.89 -20.21
N LEU A 20 -5.04 -4.85 -20.66
CA LEU A 20 -3.96 -5.66 -20.09
C LEU A 20 -3.44 -5.11 -18.75
N TYR A 21 -3.51 -3.79 -18.55
CA TYR A 21 -2.98 -3.07 -17.38
C TYR A 21 -4.10 -2.48 -16.50
N THR A 22 -5.17 -3.25 -16.31
CA THR A 22 -6.30 -2.86 -15.46
C THR A 22 -5.91 -2.85 -13.99
N VAL A 23 -6.36 -1.82 -13.28
CA VAL A 23 -6.29 -1.82 -11.82
C VAL A 23 -7.48 -2.64 -11.32
N PRO A 24 -7.27 -3.72 -10.54
CA PRO A 24 -8.39 -4.49 -10.03
C PRO A 24 -9.27 -3.60 -9.15
N PRO A 25 -10.61 -3.76 -9.21
CA PRO A 25 -11.48 -3.05 -8.30
C PRO A 25 -11.12 -3.45 -6.87
N MET A 26 -11.12 -2.48 -5.96
CA MET A 26 -10.86 -2.79 -4.57
C MET A 26 -11.94 -3.72 -4.01
N ARG A 27 -11.51 -4.73 -3.26
CA ARG A 27 -12.42 -5.62 -2.56
C ARG A 27 -12.77 -4.98 -1.22
N TYR A 28 -14.06 -4.92 -0.89
CA TYR A 28 -14.49 -4.57 0.46
C TYR A 28 -13.93 -5.61 1.45
N THR A 29 -13.01 -5.19 2.31
CA THR A 29 -12.51 -5.98 3.43
C THR A 29 -12.94 -5.29 4.72
N PRO A 30 -14.09 -5.66 5.31
CA PRO A 30 -14.54 -5.04 6.55
C PRO A 30 -13.46 -5.25 7.61
N LEU A 31 -13.03 -4.15 8.24
CA LEU A 31 -12.21 -4.25 9.44
C LEU A 31 -13.01 -4.99 10.51
N SER A 32 -12.36 -5.93 11.19
CA SER A 32 -13.00 -6.66 12.28
C SER A 32 -13.45 -5.66 13.38
N PRO A 33 -14.66 -5.80 13.93
CA PRO A 33 -15.16 -4.95 15.02
C PRO A 33 -14.20 -4.90 16.22
N TYR A 34 -13.45 -5.99 16.45
CA TYR A 34 -12.47 -6.10 17.53
C TYR A 34 -11.23 -5.21 17.32
N VAL A 35 -10.96 -4.82 16.07
CA VAL A 35 -9.87 -3.89 15.73
C VAL A 35 -10.35 -2.44 15.77
N GLN A 36 -11.62 -2.20 15.41
CA GLN A 36 -12.22 -0.85 15.40
C GLN A 36 -12.51 -0.34 16.82
N PHE A 37 -12.88 -1.23 17.73
CA PHE A 37 -13.24 -0.88 19.11
C PHE A 37 -12.46 -1.74 20.12
N PRO A 38 -11.14 -1.48 20.29
CA PRO A 38 -10.27 -2.28 21.15
C PRO A 38 -10.65 -2.23 22.64
N GLN A 39 -11.45 -1.24 23.05
CA GLN A 39 -11.94 -1.09 24.42
C GLN A 39 -13.00 -2.12 24.83
N TYR A 40 -13.59 -2.84 23.87
CA TYR A 40 -14.62 -3.84 24.13
C TYR A 40 -14.13 -5.24 23.81
N THR A 41 -14.39 -6.17 24.72
CA THR A 41 -14.07 -7.59 24.57
C THR A 41 -15.05 -8.28 23.63
N GLN A 42 -14.60 -9.38 23.02
CA GLN A 42 -15.47 -10.26 22.23
C GLN A 42 -16.73 -10.67 23.00
N LYS A 43 -16.58 -10.98 24.30
CA LYS A 43 -17.70 -11.31 25.17
C LYS A 43 -18.71 -10.15 25.24
N GLN A 44 -18.28 -8.90 25.41
CA GLN A 44 -19.19 -7.76 25.46
C GLN A 44 -19.95 -7.55 24.15
N PHE A 45 -19.28 -7.75 23.00
CA PHE A 45 -19.93 -7.72 21.69
C PHE A 45 -20.97 -8.83 21.53
N ASP A 46 -20.65 -10.05 21.93
CA ASP A 46 -21.58 -11.19 21.88
C ASP A 46 -22.77 -10.98 22.82
N MET A 47 -22.53 -10.44 24.03
CA MET A 47 -23.58 -10.12 24.99
C MET A 47 -24.51 -9.03 24.47
N ARG A 48 -23.95 -7.97 23.88
CA ARG A 48 -24.71 -6.89 23.25
C ARG A 48 -25.59 -7.40 22.12
N ARG A 49 -25.03 -8.26 21.27
CA ARG A 49 -25.73 -8.86 20.13
C ARG A 49 -26.83 -9.81 20.59
N LYS A 50 -26.54 -10.70 21.54
CA LYS A 50 -27.54 -11.62 22.13
C LYS A 50 -28.70 -10.87 22.77
N ALA A 51 -28.41 -9.84 23.57
CA ALA A 51 -29.44 -9.03 24.19
C ALA A 51 -30.32 -8.32 23.15
N GLU A 52 -29.72 -7.82 22.07
CA GLU A 52 -30.45 -7.15 20.97
C GLU A 52 -31.31 -8.14 20.16
N ILE A 53 -30.80 -9.33 19.81
CA ILE A 53 -31.55 -10.40 19.11
C ILE A 53 -32.87 -10.70 19.83
N LEU A 54 -32.84 -10.80 21.16
CA LEU A 54 -33.98 -11.22 21.97
C LEU A 54 -35.10 -10.17 22.05
N GLN A 55 -34.80 -8.90 21.74
CA GLN A 55 -35.82 -7.84 21.71
C GLN A 55 -36.78 -8.00 20.53
N TYR A 56 -36.35 -8.67 19.45
CA TYR A 56 -37.14 -8.81 18.24
C TYR A 56 -37.75 -10.21 18.13
N SER A 57 -39.09 -10.32 18.14
CA SER A 57 -39.79 -11.61 17.95
C SER A 57 -39.51 -12.26 16.60
N ALA A 58 -39.15 -11.46 15.59
CA ALA A 58 -38.89 -11.92 14.24
C ALA A 58 -37.54 -12.63 14.10
N ALA A 59 -36.62 -12.48 15.08
CA ALA A 59 -35.32 -13.16 15.05
C ALA A 59 -35.41 -14.70 15.20
N LYS A 60 -36.60 -15.24 15.48
CA LYS A 60 -36.89 -16.69 15.49
C LYS A 60 -37.21 -17.26 14.10
N SER A 61 -37.24 -16.44 13.04
CA SER A 61 -37.54 -16.88 11.68
C SER A 61 -36.65 -16.17 10.66
N ASN A 62 -35.97 -16.93 9.80
CA ASN A 62 -34.95 -16.46 8.86
C ASN A 62 -35.48 -15.53 7.73
N THR A 63 -36.78 -15.18 7.70
CA THR A 63 -37.43 -14.51 6.56
C THR A 63 -38.29 -13.29 6.91
N LYS A 64 -38.32 -12.80 8.17
CA LYS A 64 -39.08 -11.59 8.52
C LYS A 64 -38.20 -10.51 9.16
N THR A 65 -38.32 -9.28 8.63
CA THR A 65 -37.62 -8.09 9.12
C THR A 65 -38.07 -7.71 10.55
N ASN A 66 -37.13 -7.17 11.34
CA ASN A 66 -37.20 -6.89 12.78
C ASN A 66 -38.23 -5.80 13.20
N ASN A 67 -39.52 -6.05 13.03
CA ASN A 67 -40.58 -5.16 13.50
C ASN A 67 -41.26 -5.72 14.77
N PHE A 68 -41.51 -4.86 15.76
CA PHE A 68 -42.34 -5.19 16.93
C PHE A 68 -43.79 -5.48 16.51
N THR A 69 -44.36 -6.59 17.00
CA THR A 69 -45.78 -6.89 16.80
C THR A 69 -46.68 -5.94 17.62
N LYS A 70 -47.95 -5.77 17.20
CA LYS A 70 -48.92 -4.93 17.94
C LYS A 70 -49.10 -5.37 19.39
N SER A 71 -49.16 -6.69 19.63
CA SER A 71 -49.26 -7.26 20.98
C SER A 71 -48.01 -6.97 21.83
N GLN A 72 -46.83 -6.90 21.22
CA GLN A 72 -45.60 -6.56 21.94
C GLN A 72 -45.50 -5.07 22.25
N LYS A 73 -45.87 -4.20 21.31
CA LYS A 73 -45.99 -2.75 21.58
C LYS A 73 -46.97 -2.50 22.74
N TRP A 74 -48.08 -3.23 22.74
CA TRP A 74 -49.04 -3.23 23.86
C TRP A 74 -48.42 -3.80 25.14
N SER A 75 -47.70 -4.92 25.09
CA SER A 75 -47.05 -5.48 26.27
C SER A 75 -45.98 -4.56 26.85
N GLN A 76 -45.23 -3.83 26.03
CA GLN A 76 -44.27 -2.82 26.49
C GLN A 76 -44.96 -1.62 27.12
N LEU A 77 -46.09 -1.19 26.54
CA LEU A 77 -46.93 -0.12 27.08
C LEU A 77 -47.52 -0.50 28.44
N ILE A 78 -47.99 -1.75 28.60
CA ILE A 78 -48.75 -2.21 29.76
C ILE A 78 -47.83 -2.77 30.86
N ARG A 79 -46.68 -3.36 30.49
CA ARG A 79 -45.63 -3.80 31.42
C ARG A 79 -44.66 -2.67 31.78
N GLY A 80 -44.96 -1.44 31.36
CA GLY A 80 -44.18 -0.25 31.66
C GLY A 80 -43.96 -0.13 33.18
N ILE A 81 -42.71 0.17 33.51
CA ILE A 81 -42.15 0.45 34.84
C ILE A 81 -42.91 1.60 35.58
N SER A 82 -43.91 2.22 34.93
CA SER A 82 -44.86 3.17 35.50
C SER A 82 -45.87 2.56 36.48
N GLN A 83 -45.95 1.23 36.61
CA GLN A 83 -46.58 0.63 37.80
C GLN A 83 -45.58 0.54 38.96
N ALA A 84 -44.88 1.64 39.25
CA ALA A 84 -44.19 1.78 40.52
C ALA A 84 -45.27 1.74 41.61
N ARG A 85 -45.32 0.67 42.41
CA ARG A 85 -46.01 0.73 43.69
C ARG A 85 -45.44 1.95 44.40
N SER A 86 -46.31 2.85 44.85
CA SER A 86 -45.93 4.04 45.61
C SER A 86 -45.01 3.58 46.74
N TYR A 87 -43.73 3.94 46.64
CA TYR A 87 -42.76 3.69 47.67
C TYR A 87 -43.24 4.39 48.95
N THR A 88 -43.00 3.75 50.10
CA THR A 88 -43.33 4.32 51.42
C THR A 88 -42.65 5.68 51.52
N THR A 89 -43.41 6.74 51.82
CA THR A 89 -42.86 8.09 52.03
C THR A 89 -41.79 8.04 53.11
N VAL A 90 -40.56 8.42 52.77
CA VAL A 90 -39.46 8.52 53.73
C VAL A 90 -39.36 9.98 54.16
N TYR A 91 -39.26 10.22 55.46
CA TYR A 91 -39.00 11.56 56.01
C TYR A 91 -37.52 11.67 56.34
N GLN A 92 -36.85 12.68 55.80
CA GLN A 92 -35.44 12.95 56.11
C GLN A 92 -35.34 14.20 57.00
N ARG A 93 -34.48 14.16 58.01
CA ARG A 93 -34.22 15.33 58.88
C ARG A 93 -33.49 16.40 58.08
N ASN A 94 -33.94 17.64 58.19
CA ASN A 94 -33.30 18.79 57.60
C ASN A 94 -31.93 19.01 58.24
N GLN A 95 -30.89 19.11 57.41
CA GLN A 95 -29.51 19.41 57.80
C GLN A 95 -29.10 20.74 57.17
N THR A 96 -28.31 21.53 57.90
CA THR A 96 -27.72 22.77 57.40
C THR A 96 -26.21 22.64 57.39
N THR A 97 -25.54 23.23 56.40
CA THR A 97 -24.08 23.30 56.36
C THR A 97 -23.61 24.64 56.92
N ASP A 98 -22.53 24.60 57.69
CA ASP A 98 -21.85 25.83 58.13
C ASP A 98 -20.96 26.37 56.99
N ILE A 99 -20.34 27.54 57.19
CA ILE A 99 -19.49 28.23 56.19
C ILE A 99 -18.31 27.37 55.69
N CYS A 100 -18.01 26.26 56.38
CA CYS A 100 -16.98 25.28 56.01
C CYS A 100 -17.54 23.92 55.54
N ASP A 101 -18.81 23.85 55.12
CA ASP A 101 -19.49 22.66 54.56
C ASP A 101 -19.57 21.43 55.48
N ASN A 102 -19.40 21.61 56.79
CA ASN A 102 -19.68 20.55 57.76
C ASN A 102 -21.19 20.41 57.95
N ILE A 103 -21.68 19.17 57.88
CA ILE A 103 -23.09 18.84 58.11
C ILE A 103 -23.41 19.01 59.59
N ILE A 104 -24.35 19.91 59.91
CA ILE A 104 -24.84 20.14 61.26
C ILE A 104 -26.34 19.78 61.29
N ASP A 105 -26.70 18.88 62.22
CA ASP A 105 -28.11 18.54 62.47
C ASP A 105 -28.83 19.71 63.14
N VAL A 106 -30.01 20.06 62.64
CA VAL A 106 -30.80 21.15 63.21
C VAL A 106 -31.37 20.72 64.57
N PRO A 107 -31.13 21.47 65.67
CA PRO A 107 -31.63 21.12 67.00
C PRO A 107 -33.13 21.38 67.13
N TYR A 108 -33.81 20.59 67.99
CA TYR A 108 -35.26 20.69 68.24
C TYR A 108 -35.65 22.01 68.93
N THR A 109 -34.73 22.57 69.71
CA THR A 109 -34.87 23.84 70.43
C THR A 109 -33.74 24.78 70.04
N TYR A 110 -34.05 26.04 69.80
CA TYR A 110 -33.05 27.07 69.53
C TYR A 110 -33.36 28.33 70.33
N GLU A 111 -32.33 29.11 70.64
CA GLU A 111 -32.48 30.43 71.25
C GLU A 111 -32.34 31.49 70.16
N ASP A 112 -33.20 32.50 70.21
CA ASP A 112 -33.03 33.67 69.37
C ASP A 112 -31.87 34.54 69.91
N THR A 113 -31.46 35.54 69.12
CA THR A 113 -30.43 36.52 69.50
C THR A 113 -30.77 37.36 70.73
N SER A 114 -32.01 37.26 71.24
CA SER A 114 -32.47 37.94 72.45
C SER A 114 -32.54 37.00 73.66
N GLY A 115 -32.11 35.74 73.52
CA GLY A 115 -32.05 34.74 74.59
C GLY A 115 -33.36 34.02 74.89
N ASN A 116 -34.38 34.16 74.04
CA ASN A 116 -35.65 33.45 74.21
C ASN A 116 -35.57 32.07 73.53
N THR A 117 -35.93 31.02 74.26
CA THR A 117 -35.90 29.63 73.73
C THR A 117 -37.21 29.27 73.03
N TYR A 118 -37.13 28.79 71.78
CA TYR A 118 -38.25 28.33 70.97
C TYR A 118 -38.10 26.84 70.59
N ARG A 119 -39.22 26.13 70.39
CA ARG A 119 -39.28 24.73 69.90
C ARG A 119 -39.75 24.68 68.45
N ARG A 120 -39.04 23.96 67.59
CA ARG A 120 -39.45 23.74 66.19
C ARG A 120 -40.49 22.64 66.05
N THR A 121 -41.38 22.78 65.09
CA THR A 121 -42.40 21.76 64.78
C THR A 121 -41.82 20.66 63.89
N PHE A 122 -42.50 19.51 63.80
CA PHE A 122 -42.00 18.33 63.07
C PHE A 122 -41.76 18.63 61.58
N ASP A 123 -42.65 19.38 60.94
CA ASP A 123 -42.56 19.74 59.51
C ASP A 123 -41.39 20.70 59.21
N GLU A 124 -40.93 21.46 60.21
CA GLU A 124 -39.74 22.31 60.09
C GLU A 124 -38.44 21.51 60.22
N LEU A 125 -38.49 20.35 60.89
CA LEU A 125 -37.34 19.51 61.15
C LEU A 125 -37.16 18.40 60.12
N TYR A 126 -38.22 18.03 59.41
CA TYR A 126 -38.21 16.93 58.45
C TYR A 126 -38.86 17.33 57.13
N THR A 127 -38.17 17.12 56.02
CA THR A 127 -38.75 17.30 54.69
C THR A 127 -39.16 15.96 54.11
N LYS A 128 -40.32 15.97 53.44
CA LYS A 128 -40.78 14.82 52.66
C LYS A 128 -40.00 14.76 51.36
N ILE A 129 -39.13 13.76 51.24
CA ILE A 129 -38.46 13.44 49.98
C ILE A 129 -39.32 12.44 49.22
N ASN A 130 -39.77 12.83 48.04
CA ASN A 130 -40.25 11.88 47.05
C ASN A 130 -39.02 11.20 46.48
N ALA A 131 -38.91 9.87 46.58
CA ALA A 131 -37.84 9.14 45.92
C ALA A 131 -38.03 9.28 44.40
N THR A 132 -37.41 10.28 43.79
CA THR A 132 -37.23 10.34 42.35
C THR A 132 -36.21 9.26 42.02
N ALA A 133 -36.70 8.05 41.78
CA ALA A 133 -35.86 6.98 41.26
C ALA A 133 -35.42 7.38 39.86
N ASP A 134 -34.27 8.04 39.75
CA ASP A 134 -33.58 8.18 38.46
C ASP A 134 -33.03 6.80 38.08
N CYS A 135 -33.90 6.00 37.46
CA CYS A 135 -33.56 4.70 36.91
C CYS A 135 -33.01 4.87 35.47
N SER A 136 -32.05 5.78 35.26
CA SER A 136 -31.46 6.05 33.93
C SER A 136 -30.58 4.90 33.40
N MET A 137 -30.26 3.90 34.23
CA MET A 137 -29.41 2.74 33.88
C MET A 137 -30.21 1.44 33.64
N ASN A 138 -31.46 1.54 33.17
CA ASN A 138 -32.33 0.37 32.95
C ASN A 138 -31.78 -0.64 31.93
N ASP A 139 -30.97 -0.21 30.96
CA ASP A 139 -30.40 -1.09 29.93
C ASP A 139 -29.27 -2.00 30.48
N LEU A 140 -28.68 -1.66 31.62
CA LEU A 140 -27.59 -2.43 32.24
C LEU A 140 -28.10 -3.49 33.25
N ILE A 141 -29.42 -3.65 33.40
CA ILE A 141 -30.01 -4.62 34.33
C ILE A 141 -29.74 -6.05 33.82
N PRO A 142 -29.02 -6.89 34.59
CA PRO A 142 -28.76 -8.28 34.20
C PRO A 142 -30.05 -9.09 34.17
N THR A 143 -30.35 -9.72 33.02
CA THR A 143 -31.54 -10.56 32.84
C THR A 143 -31.11 -12.01 32.59
N PRO A 144 -31.58 -13.00 33.38
CA PRO A 144 -31.17 -14.39 33.19
C PRO A 144 -31.75 -14.98 31.90
N THR A 145 -30.99 -15.88 31.25
CA THR A 145 -31.38 -16.58 30.01
C THR A 145 -32.68 -17.38 30.15
N SER A 146 -32.94 -17.93 31.33
CA SER A 146 -34.19 -18.63 31.67
C SER A 146 -35.42 -17.72 31.55
N SER A 147 -35.31 -16.45 31.98
CA SER A 147 -36.38 -15.45 31.85
C SER A 147 -36.51 -14.89 30.43
N SER A 148 -35.54 -15.16 29.56
CA SER A 148 -35.52 -14.74 28.16
C SER A 148 -35.91 -15.87 27.18
N GLY A 149 -36.28 -17.05 27.68
CA GLY A 149 -36.73 -18.17 26.88
C GLY A 149 -35.60 -18.84 26.07
N ILE A 150 -34.36 -18.77 26.57
CA ILE A 150 -33.21 -19.46 25.99
C ILE A 150 -32.98 -20.76 26.77
N PRO A 151 -33.09 -21.94 26.13
CA PRO A 151 -32.79 -23.22 26.77
C PRO A 151 -31.29 -23.39 26.99
N GLY A 152 -30.89 -23.94 28.15
CA GLY A 152 -29.51 -24.19 28.51
C GLY A 152 -29.16 -23.69 29.92
N PRO A 153 -27.86 -23.69 30.29
CA PRO A 153 -27.39 -23.15 31.56
C PRO A 153 -27.80 -21.68 31.74
N ILE A 154 -28.08 -21.29 32.99
CA ILE A 154 -28.49 -19.92 33.31
C ILE A 154 -27.26 -18.99 33.20
N GLU A 155 -27.32 -18.04 32.28
CA GLU A 155 -26.36 -16.94 32.13
C GLU A 155 -27.09 -15.60 32.23
N TYR A 156 -26.41 -14.53 32.65
CA TYR A 156 -27.00 -13.20 32.78
C TYR A 156 -26.67 -12.33 31.57
N LEU A 157 -27.70 -11.94 30.82
CA LEU A 157 -27.62 -11.05 29.67
C LEU A 157 -27.68 -9.59 30.10
N VAL A 158 -26.81 -8.76 29.53
CA VAL A 158 -26.74 -7.31 29.80
C VAL A 158 -26.77 -6.57 28.46
N ARG A 159 -27.60 -5.52 28.37
CA ARG A 159 -27.74 -4.71 27.16
C ARG A 159 -26.95 -3.41 27.30
N ASP A 160 -25.64 -3.47 27.14
CA ASP A 160 -24.83 -2.25 27.18
C ASP A 160 -24.93 -1.47 25.86
N VAL A 161 -25.78 -0.44 25.82
CA VAL A 161 -25.95 0.43 24.64
C VAL A 161 -24.68 1.17 24.20
N LYS A 162 -23.65 1.27 25.05
CA LYS A 162 -22.35 1.85 24.67
C LYS A 162 -21.52 0.91 23.81
N VAL A 163 -21.76 -0.40 23.89
CA VAL A 163 -21.14 -1.39 23.00
C VAL A 163 -21.80 -1.28 21.62
N PRO A 164 -21.03 -0.99 20.55
CA PRO A 164 -21.60 -0.82 19.22
C PRO A 164 -22.17 -2.15 18.71
N LEU A 165 -23.32 -2.06 18.03
CA LEU A 165 -23.96 -3.20 17.40
C LEU A 165 -23.31 -3.46 16.04
N TYR A 166 -22.72 -4.64 15.85
CA TYR A 166 -22.06 -5.03 14.59
C TYR A 166 -22.89 -6.11 13.86
N ASN A 167 -22.78 -6.17 12.53
CA ASN A 167 -23.49 -7.13 11.66
C ASN A 167 -25.02 -7.13 11.83
N TYR A 168 -25.58 -5.96 12.13
CA TYR A 168 -27.02 -5.72 12.17
C TYR A 168 -27.37 -4.68 11.13
N ALA A 169 -28.45 -4.90 10.38
CA ALA A 169 -28.94 -3.93 9.42
C ALA A 169 -29.34 -2.64 10.14
N SER A 170 -28.44 -1.66 10.13
CA SER A 170 -28.80 -0.28 10.46
C SER A 170 -29.33 0.33 9.17
N ASN A 171 -30.42 1.11 9.21
CA ASN A 171 -30.94 1.83 8.03
C ASN A 171 -29.96 2.92 7.50
N THR A 172 -28.70 2.88 7.93
CA THR A 172 -27.61 3.79 7.63
C THR A 172 -26.40 3.10 7.02
N ASP A 173 -26.43 1.79 6.78
CA ASP A 173 -25.32 1.08 6.14
C ASP A 173 -25.25 1.38 4.63
N ASN A 174 -24.72 2.56 4.31
CA ASN A 174 -24.30 2.85 2.95
C ASN A 174 -22.99 2.09 2.70
N TYR A 175 -23.07 0.83 2.26
CA TYR A 175 -21.93 0.02 1.80
C TYR A 175 -21.34 0.55 0.47
N SER A 176 -21.28 1.88 0.32
CA SER A 176 -20.52 2.51 -0.74
C SER A 176 -19.05 2.22 -0.46
N ILE A 177 -18.40 1.59 -1.42
CA ILE A 177 -16.96 1.33 -1.45
C ILE A 177 -16.26 2.66 -1.14
N LEU A 178 -15.66 2.79 0.04
CA LEU A 178 -14.76 3.92 0.31
C LEU A 178 -13.52 3.69 -0.56
N GLN A 179 -13.52 4.27 -1.75
CA GLN A 179 -12.41 4.21 -2.67
C GLN A 179 -11.21 4.87 -2.01
N SER A 180 -10.20 4.10 -1.60
CA SER A 180 -8.88 4.68 -1.45
C SER A 180 -8.43 5.00 -2.88
N GLU A 181 -8.52 6.26 -3.27
CA GLU A 181 -8.11 6.68 -4.60
C GLU A 181 -6.64 6.32 -4.81
N ASN A 182 -6.33 5.64 -5.91
CA ASN A 182 -4.94 5.44 -6.30
C ASN A 182 -4.34 6.83 -6.58
N THR A 183 -3.34 7.24 -5.80
CA THR A 183 -2.69 8.54 -5.93
C THR A 183 -1.54 8.55 -6.94
N ASP A 184 -1.17 7.40 -7.50
CA ASP A 184 -0.04 7.28 -8.41
C ASP A 184 -0.37 7.94 -9.76
N MET A 185 0.50 8.85 -10.18
CA MET A 185 0.43 9.52 -11.49
C MET A 185 0.74 8.55 -12.65
N TRP A 186 1.54 7.53 -12.41
CA TRP A 186 1.95 6.57 -13.43
C TRP A 186 2.24 5.20 -12.82
N SER A 187 2.14 4.16 -13.65
CA SER A 187 2.59 2.81 -13.32
C SER A 187 3.63 2.35 -14.33
N VAL A 188 4.71 1.75 -13.83
CA VAL A 188 5.78 1.21 -14.68
C VAL A 188 5.82 -0.30 -14.55
N TYR A 189 5.81 -0.98 -15.69
CA TYR A 189 5.91 -2.43 -15.79
C TYR A 189 7.24 -2.78 -16.45
N THR A 190 8.10 -3.48 -15.70
CA THR A 190 9.41 -3.98 -16.16
C THR A 190 9.69 -5.32 -15.49
N THR A 191 10.64 -6.08 -16.03
CA THR A 191 11.10 -7.36 -15.47
C THR A 191 12.56 -7.25 -15.02
N ASN A 192 12.96 -8.08 -14.06
CA ASN A 192 14.35 -8.13 -13.61
C ASN A 192 15.21 -8.96 -14.56
N ASP A 193 16.52 -8.67 -14.57
CA ASP A 193 17.55 -9.45 -15.27
C ASP A 193 17.28 -9.69 -16.77
N MET A 194 16.85 -8.65 -17.49
CA MET A 194 16.61 -8.75 -18.94
C MET A 194 17.92 -8.67 -19.72
N SER A 195 18.26 -9.71 -20.48
CA SER A 195 19.46 -9.76 -21.32
C SER A 195 19.25 -9.11 -22.69
N PHE A 196 20.07 -8.10 -23.01
CA PHE A 196 20.14 -7.40 -24.29
C PHE A 196 21.44 -7.80 -25.00
N LEU A 197 21.33 -8.39 -26.18
CA LEU A 197 22.48 -8.63 -27.06
C LEU A 197 22.97 -7.32 -27.68
N SER A 198 24.27 -7.22 -27.94
CA SER A 198 24.86 -6.10 -28.67
C SER A 198 24.13 -5.87 -30.01
N ASN A 199 23.80 -4.61 -30.29
CA ASN A 199 23.06 -4.15 -31.48
C ASN A 199 21.64 -4.71 -31.65
N SER A 200 21.08 -5.37 -30.64
CA SER A 200 19.71 -5.85 -30.66
C SER A 200 18.78 -4.90 -29.91
N GLN A 201 17.66 -4.53 -30.55
CA GLN A 201 16.61 -3.72 -29.92
C GLN A 201 15.64 -4.64 -29.18
N MET A 202 15.39 -4.36 -27.89
CA MET A 202 14.40 -5.10 -27.09
C MET A 202 13.54 -4.17 -26.24
N LYS A 203 12.33 -4.60 -25.92
CA LYS A 203 11.43 -3.86 -25.03
C LYS A 203 11.93 -3.97 -23.59
N PHE A 204 12.15 -2.82 -22.96
CA PHE A 204 12.64 -2.71 -21.58
C PHE A 204 11.50 -2.49 -20.59
N MET A 205 10.59 -1.57 -20.88
CA MET A 205 9.48 -1.27 -19.97
C MET A 205 8.24 -0.78 -20.71
N THR A 206 7.12 -0.84 -20.01
CA THR A 206 5.87 -0.20 -20.39
C THR A 206 5.48 0.81 -19.32
N LEU A 207 5.24 2.06 -19.72
CA LEU A 207 4.76 3.15 -18.88
C LEU A 207 3.26 3.36 -19.14
N VAL A 208 2.47 3.38 -18.07
CA VAL A 208 1.02 3.65 -18.12
C VAL A 208 0.74 4.92 -17.33
N ILE A 209 0.19 5.92 -18.00
CA ILE A 209 -0.19 7.19 -17.39
C ILE A 209 -1.59 7.07 -16.75
N ARG A 210 -1.72 7.55 -15.50
CA ARG A 210 -2.93 7.43 -14.68
C ARG A 210 -3.66 8.76 -14.57
N GLU A 211 -4.87 8.71 -14.01
CA GLU A 211 -5.80 9.84 -13.91
C GLU A 211 -5.33 10.95 -12.97
N LYS A 212 -4.40 10.66 -12.05
CA LYS A 212 -3.88 11.63 -11.08
C LYS A 212 -2.76 12.51 -11.59
N VAL A 213 -2.40 12.39 -12.88
CA VAL A 213 -1.51 13.35 -13.50
C VAL A 213 -2.12 14.75 -13.49
N ASP A 214 -1.32 15.72 -13.10
CA ASP A 214 -1.65 17.14 -12.97
C ASP A 214 -1.15 18.00 -14.15
N GLN A 215 -0.28 17.46 -15.01
CA GLN A 215 0.27 18.17 -16.18
C GLN A 215 0.07 17.40 -17.49
N TYR A 216 -0.11 18.13 -18.59
CA TYR A 216 -0.25 17.54 -19.93
C TYR A 216 1.03 16.91 -20.50
N SER A 217 2.18 17.21 -19.90
CA SER A 217 3.48 16.69 -20.30
C SER A 217 4.45 16.68 -19.14
N TYR A 218 5.36 15.71 -19.11
CA TYR A 218 6.45 15.60 -18.13
C TYR A 218 7.79 15.38 -18.83
N THR A 219 8.88 15.84 -18.20
CA THR A 219 10.23 15.41 -18.58
C THR A 219 10.66 14.28 -17.66
N CYS A 220 10.67 13.07 -18.19
CA CYS A 220 10.93 11.87 -17.42
C CYS A 220 12.41 11.51 -17.37
N SER A 221 12.79 10.81 -16.30
CA SER A 221 14.08 10.17 -16.13
C SER A 221 13.97 8.75 -15.58
N LEU A 222 14.91 7.91 -15.99
CA LEU A 222 15.00 6.49 -15.68
C LEU A 222 16.36 6.22 -15.05
N ASN A 223 16.39 5.45 -13.96
CA ASN A 223 17.63 4.87 -13.44
C ASN A 223 17.51 3.36 -13.48
N VAL A 224 18.40 2.72 -14.23
CA VAL A 224 18.38 1.27 -14.48
C VAL A 224 19.70 0.66 -14.00
N PRO A 225 19.70 -0.25 -13.03
CA PRO A 225 20.92 -0.98 -12.68
C PRO A 225 21.29 -1.94 -13.81
N ILE A 226 22.52 -1.86 -14.29
CA ILE A 226 22.99 -2.63 -15.44
C ILE A 226 24.21 -3.49 -15.11
N SER A 227 24.24 -4.67 -15.71
CA SER A 227 25.36 -5.60 -15.68
C SER A 227 25.83 -5.88 -17.11
N ILE A 228 27.13 -5.97 -17.35
CA ILE A 228 27.67 -6.37 -18.65
C ILE A 228 27.95 -7.87 -18.60
N TYR A 229 27.66 -8.58 -19.70
CA TYR A 229 27.97 -10.00 -19.80
C TYR A 229 28.66 -10.35 -21.13
N VAL A 230 29.47 -11.40 -21.08
CA VAL A 230 30.16 -12.02 -22.22
C VAL A 230 30.14 -13.53 -22.07
N GLU A 231 29.82 -14.23 -23.15
CA GLU A 231 29.89 -15.68 -23.28
C GLU A 231 30.64 -16.05 -24.55
N GLY A 232 31.55 -17.01 -24.46
CA GLY A 232 32.24 -17.51 -25.64
C GLY A 232 32.77 -18.92 -25.46
N LYS A 233 33.42 -19.40 -26.52
CA LYS A 233 33.96 -20.75 -26.63
C LYS A 233 35.39 -20.72 -27.13
N THR A 234 36.20 -21.67 -26.71
CA THR A 234 37.51 -21.92 -27.32
C THR A 234 37.32 -22.80 -28.56
N THR A 235 38.03 -22.46 -29.64
CA THR A 235 38.06 -23.23 -30.89
C THR A 235 39.27 -24.15 -30.98
N THR A 236 40.26 -23.97 -30.08
CA THR A 236 41.52 -24.69 -30.09
C THR A 236 41.65 -25.61 -28.88
N SER A 237 42.22 -26.80 -29.08
CA SER A 237 42.52 -27.75 -28.00
C SER A 237 43.78 -27.38 -27.20
N THR A 238 44.51 -26.33 -27.60
CA THR A 238 45.72 -25.86 -26.92
C THR A 238 45.40 -24.75 -25.92
N PRO A 239 45.96 -24.80 -24.70
CA PRO A 239 45.78 -23.74 -23.71
C PRO A 239 46.43 -22.45 -24.20
N LEU A 240 45.61 -21.43 -24.47
CA LEU A 240 46.04 -20.09 -24.84
C LEU A 240 45.50 -19.09 -23.81
N SER A 241 46.36 -18.17 -23.38
CA SER A 241 46.04 -17.17 -22.37
C SER A 241 45.83 -15.78 -22.97
N PHE A 242 44.69 -15.17 -22.68
CA PHE A 242 44.40 -13.77 -22.97
C PHE A 242 43.94 -13.09 -21.68
N SER A 243 44.78 -12.18 -21.18
CA SER A 243 44.60 -11.53 -19.88
C SER A 243 44.25 -10.03 -19.98
N ASP A 244 43.98 -9.55 -21.18
CA ASP A 244 43.79 -8.12 -21.49
C ASP A 244 42.48 -7.87 -22.24
N LEU A 245 41.49 -8.75 -22.05
CA LEU A 245 40.20 -8.62 -22.72
C LEU A 245 39.35 -7.57 -22.01
N SER A 246 38.72 -6.71 -22.81
CA SER A 246 37.87 -5.65 -22.30
C SER A 246 36.60 -5.49 -23.12
N LEU A 247 35.51 -5.14 -22.44
CA LEU A 247 34.21 -4.86 -23.05
C LEU A 247 33.69 -3.51 -22.58
N ASN A 248 33.31 -2.69 -23.55
CA ASN A 248 32.79 -1.35 -23.37
C ASN A 248 31.41 -1.15 -23.97
N ILE A 249 30.71 -0.16 -23.43
CA ILE A 249 29.47 0.37 -24.00
C ILE A 249 29.87 1.56 -24.85
N ASN A 250 29.77 1.41 -26.17
CA ASN A 250 30.16 2.45 -27.12
C ASN A 250 29.03 3.47 -27.30
N SER A 251 27.78 2.99 -27.39
CA SER A 251 26.61 3.86 -27.46
C SER A 251 25.33 3.17 -27.01
N VAL A 252 24.34 3.97 -26.63
CA VAL A 252 22.99 3.53 -26.22
C VAL A 252 21.96 4.26 -27.07
N SER A 253 20.85 3.61 -27.43
CA SER A 253 19.70 4.29 -28.01
C SER A 253 18.42 3.95 -27.28
N LEU A 254 17.56 4.96 -27.14
CA LEU A 254 16.20 4.83 -26.65
C LEU A 254 15.23 5.07 -27.80
N ARG A 255 14.27 4.16 -27.97
CA ARG A 255 13.12 4.32 -28.86
C ARG A 255 11.85 4.19 -28.04
N VAL A 256 11.00 5.22 -28.08
CA VAL A 256 9.70 5.23 -27.38
C VAL A 256 8.59 5.07 -28.40
N VAL A 257 7.66 4.15 -28.13
CA VAL A 257 6.57 3.79 -29.04
C VAL A 257 5.23 4.07 -28.38
N TYR A 258 4.34 4.72 -29.11
CA TYR A 258 2.94 4.97 -28.78
C TYR A 258 2.07 4.47 -29.93
N ASN A 259 1.10 3.58 -29.67
CA ASN A 259 0.26 2.98 -30.73
C ASN A 259 1.04 2.41 -31.90
N ASN A 260 2.05 1.58 -31.58
CA ASN A 260 2.94 0.94 -32.55
C ASN A 260 3.68 1.91 -33.47
N SER A 261 3.63 3.21 -33.18
CA SER A 261 4.25 4.29 -33.92
C SER A 261 5.29 4.97 -33.05
N ASP A 262 6.35 5.46 -33.69
CA ASP A 262 7.45 6.10 -32.97
C ASP A 262 7.07 7.47 -32.45
N VAL A 263 7.40 7.72 -31.18
CA VAL A 263 7.23 9.03 -30.56
C VAL A 263 8.43 9.89 -30.91
N THR A 264 8.20 10.98 -31.62
CA THR A 264 9.24 12.00 -31.85
C THR A 264 9.49 12.75 -30.55
N LEU A 265 10.60 12.45 -29.89
CA LEU A 265 11.02 13.15 -28.68
C LEU A 265 11.44 14.59 -29.03
N GLN A 266 10.81 15.58 -28.38
CA GLN A 266 11.15 17.00 -28.59
C GLN A 266 12.52 17.39 -28.04
N LYS A 267 13.06 16.57 -27.13
CA LYS A 267 14.38 16.75 -26.53
C LYS A 267 15.20 15.48 -26.73
N SER A 268 16.50 15.63 -26.97
CA SER A 268 17.41 14.49 -27.09
C SER A 268 17.68 13.87 -25.72
N PRO A 269 17.47 12.56 -25.54
CA PRO A 269 17.75 11.88 -24.29
C PRO A 269 19.26 11.90 -24.00
N VAL A 270 19.61 12.05 -22.74
CA VAL A 270 21.00 12.02 -22.27
C VAL A 270 21.22 10.72 -21.49
N PHE A 271 22.25 9.97 -21.89
CA PHE A 271 22.62 8.69 -21.29
C PHE A 271 23.85 8.88 -20.41
N GLN A 272 23.79 8.41 -19.17
CA GLN A 272 24.90 8.46 -18.23
C GLN A 272 25.05 7.14 -17.49
N ILE A 273 26.29 6.70 -17.27
CA ILE A 273 26.61 5.56 -16.40
C ILE A 273 27.61 6.05 -15.36
N ASN A 274 27.25 5.98 -14.07
CA ASN A 274 28.10 6.45 -12.97
C ASN A 274 28.59 7.91 -13.21
N ASN A 275 27.69 8.77 -13.68
CA ASN A 275 27.94 10.18 -14.05
C ASN A 275 28.82 10.42 -15.30
N ILE A 276 29.20 9.36 -16.02
CA ILE A 276 29.92 9.47 -17.30
C ILE A 276 28.90 9.46 -18.43
N VAL A 277 28.91 10.49 -19.29
CA VAL A 277 28.02 10.60 -20.44
C VAL A 277 28.40 9.57 -21.50
N ILE A 278 27.40 8.82 -21.99
CA ILE A 278 27.55 7.82 -23.06
C ILE A 278 26.94 8.35 -24.36
N PRO A 279 27.62 8.20 -25.51
CA PRO A 279 27.09 8.57 -26.81
C PRO A 279 25.75 7.90 -27.12
N SER A 280 24.89 8.66 -27.80
CA SER A 280 23.72 8.10 -28.47
C SER A 280 24.14 7.43 -29.78
N MET A 281 23.48 6.33 -30.19
CA MET A 281 23.81 5.63 -31.45
C MET A 281 23.73 6.51 -32.72
N ASN A 282 23.01 7.64 -32.66
CA ASN A 282 22.88 8.58 -33.78
C ASN A 282 23.87 9.75 -33.73
N ASN A 283 24.64 9.87 -32.63
CA ASN A 283 25.68 10.88 -32.50
C ASN A 283 27.04 10.24 -32.75
N THR A 284 27.82 10.85 -33.64
CA THR A 284 29.23 10.54 -33.92
C THR A 284 30.17 10.97 -32.78
N ALA A 285 29.71 10.93 -31.54
CA ALA A 285 30.57 11.12 -30.39
C ALA A 285 31.25 9.79 -30.07
N THR A 286 32.56 9.71 -30.26
CA THR A 286 33.37 8.65 -29.67
C THR A 286 33.37 8.87 -28.17
N ALA A 287 32.75 7.97 -27.40
CA ALA A 287 33.18 7.82 -26.02
C ALA A 287 34.66 7.47 -26.09
N ASP A 288 35.47 8.26 -25.40
CA ASP A 288 36.77 7.78 -24.95
C ASP A 288 36.54 7.25 -23.53
N PRO A 289 36.09 5.99 -23.35
CA PRO A 289 36.05 5.42 -22.02
C PRO A 289 37.51 5.17 -21.65
N THR A 290 38.14 6.12 -20.97
CA THR A 290 39.50 5.99 -20.44
C THR A 290 39.66 4.78 -19.49
N SER A 291 38.58 4.07 -19.18
CA SER A 291 38.57 2.78 -18.49
C SER A 291 37.45 1.89 -19.03
N ALA A 292 37.77 0.64 -19.37
CA ALA A 292 36.75 -0.29 -19.80
C ALA A 292 35.81 -0.71 -18.67
N TYR A 293 34.50 -0.80 -18.94
CA TYR A 293 33.50 -1.17 -17.93
C TYR A 293 33.68 -2.61 -17.40
N LEU A 294 34.17 -3.51 -18.25
CA LEU A 294 34.50 -4.89 -17.88
C LEU A 294 35.86 -5.26 -18.45
N ASN A 295 36.80 -5.63 -17.56
CA ASN A 295 38.06 -6.29 -17.92
C ASN A 295 38.06 -7.72 -17.39
N TYR A 296 38.46 -8.66 -18.22
CA TYR A 296 38.43 -10.09 -17.92
C TYR A 296 39.61 -10.85 -18.55
N ASP A 297 39.92 -11.98 -17.94
CA ASP A 297 41.05 -12.84 -18.29
C ASP A 297 40.56 -14.29 -18.47
N VAL A 298 40.76 -14.84 -19.67
CA VAL A 298 40.35 -16.20 -20.04
C VAL A 298 41.51 -17.21 -19.96
N SER A 299 42.65 -16.84 -19.37
CA SER A 299 43.82 -17.71 -19.21
C SER A 299 43.57 -18.98 -18.40
N MET A 300 42.55 -18.97 -17.53
CA MET A 300 42.12 -20.16 -16.77
C MET A 300 41.38 -21.19 -17.63
N ASN A 301 41.21 -20.93 -18.93
CA ASN A 301 40.45 -21.78 -19.83
C ASN A 301 41.31 -22.84 -20.55
N SER A 302 42.16 -23.55 -19.80
CA SER A 302 43.06 -24.55 -20.38
C SER A 302 42.37 -25.83 -20.85
N TYR A 303 41.11 -26.07 -20.46
CA TYR A 303 40.36 -27.29 -20.82
C TYR A 303 38.84 -27.11 -21.02
N ALA A 304 38.28 -25.91 -20.81
CA ALA A 304 36.83 -25.73 -20.85
C ALA A 304 36.36 -25.13 -22.18
N TYR A 305 35.53 -25.86 -22.93
CA TYR A 305 35.05 -25.38 -24.22
C TYR A 305 34.19 -24.10 -24.18
N SER A 306 33.90 -23.55 -22.99
CA SER A 306 33.19 -22.28 -22.81
C SER A 306 33.66 -21.47 -21.62
N TYR A 307 33.54 -20.15 -21.75
CA TYR A 307 33.71 -19.17 -20.69
C TYR A 307 32.49 -18.25 -20.63
N SER A 308 32.14 -17.78 -19.43
CA SER A 308 31.12 -16.76 -19.27
C SER A 308 31.42 -15.85 -18.08
N ILE A 309 31.25 -14.55 -18.27
CA ILE A 309 31.33 -13.55 -17.22
C ILE A 309 30.13 -12.63 -17.31
N GLN A 310 29.59 -12.27 -16.15
CA GLN A 310 28.62 -11.20 -15.96
C GLN A 310 29.08 -10.39 -14.77
N LYS A 311 29.06 -9.06 -14.91
CA LYS A 311 29.47 -8.16 -13.84
C LYS A 311 28.54 -6.95 -13.80
N TYR A 312 28.11 -6.57 -12.61
CA TYR A 312 27.45 -5.31 -12.35
C TYR A 312 28.43 -4.14 -12.55
N VAL A 313 28.04 -3.17 -13.38
CA VAL A 313 28.91 -2.04 -13.77
C VAL A 313 28.41 -0.70 -13.27
N GLY A 314 27.13 -0.60 -12.87
CA GLY A 314 26.58 0.62 -12.30
C GLY A 314 25.12 0.87 -12.68
N VAL A 315 24.72 2.13 -12.60
CA VAL A 315 23.36 2.58 -12.91
C VAL A 315 23.39 3.40 -14.19
N LEU A 316 22.60 2.98 -15.18
CA LEU A 316 22.31 3.72 -16.39
C LEU A 316 21.18 4.72 -16.09
N SER A 317 21.54 5.99 -16.10
CA SER A 317 20.60 7.11 -16.02
C SER A 317 20.25 7.60 -17.41
N ILE A 318 18.97 7.56 -17.77
CA ILE A 318 18.44 8.12 -19.01
C ILE A 318 17.55 9.29 -18.62
N SER A 319 17.94 10.49 -19.01
CA SER A 319 17.23 11.73 -18.67
C SER A 319 16.76 12.46 -19.92
N ASN A 320 15.97 13.51 -19.70
CA ASN A 320 15.48 14.41 -20.75
C ASN A 320 14.47 13.74 -21.71
N ILE A 321 13.66 12.80 -21.20
CA ILE A 321 12.66 12.09 -21.99
C ILE A 321 11.34 12.87 -21.90
N TYR A 322 11.09 13.76 -22.86
CA TYR A 322 9.86 14.55 -22.89
C TYR A 322 8.69 13.75 -23.47
N LEU A 323 7.62 13.56 -22.68
CA LEU A 323 6.42 12.81 -23.07
C LEU A 323 5.15 13.59 -22.71
N PHE A 324 4.13 13.41 -23.54
CA PHE A 324 2.77 13.82 -23.18
C PHE A 324 2.19 12.83 -22.17
N THR A 325 1.46 13.34 -21.19
CA THR A 325 1.01 12.57 -20.02
C THR A 325 -0.49 12.69 -19.81
N GLU A 326 -1.25 12.74 -20.89
CA GLU A 326 -2.71 12.64 -20.76
C GLU A 326 -3.09 11.27 -20.16
N PRO A 327 -4.08 11.24 -19.24
CA PRO A 327 -4.54 10.01 -18.63
C PRO A 327 -4.89 8.92 -19.66
N GLY A 328 -4.41 7.71 -19.41
CA GLY A 328 -4.65 6.55 -20.28
C GLY A 328 -3.62 6.35 -21.39
N TYR A 329 -2.64 7.25 -21.55
CA TYR A 329 -1.53 7.03 -22.47
C TYR A 329 -0.64 5.88 -22.02
N ILE A 330 -0.30 4.99 -22.95
CA ILE A 330 0.59 3.85 -22.72
C ILE A 330 1.75 3.89 -23.71
N TYR A 331 2.97 3.94 -23.15
CA TYR A 331 4.22 3.99 -23.88
C TYR A 331 5.05 2.73 -23.67
N ASP A 332 5.62 2.20 -24.76
CA ASP A 332 6.61 1.12 -24.69
C ASP A 332 8.01 1.69 -24.96
N PHE A 333 8.96 1.34 -24.11
CA PHE A 333 10.35 1.79 -24.18
C PHE A 333 11.21 0.65 -24.69
N TYR A 334 11.95 0.91 -25.75
CA TYR A 334 12.91 -0.01 -26.35
C TYR A 334 14.32 0.54 -26.19
N LEU A 335 15.23 -0.32 -25.78
CA LEU A 335 16.66 0.01 -25.65
C LEU A 335 17.48 -0.83 -26.63
N THR A 336 18.54 -0.22 -27.13
CA THR A 336 19.59 -0.89 -27.90
C THR A 336 20.94 -0.45 -27.36
N PHE A 337 21.86 -1.39 -27.24
CA PHE A 337 23.20 -1.15 -26.74
C PHE A 337 24.22 -1.57 -27.80
N ASN A 338 25.14 -0.68 -28.17
CA ASN A 338 26.28 -1.01 -29.01
C ASN A 338 27.48 -1.29 -28.11
N MET A 339 27.91 -2.55 -28.10
CA MET A 339 29.06 -2.98 -27.32
C MET A 339 30.32 -2.96 -28.18
N ARG A 340 31.45 -2.55 -27.59
CA ARG A 340 32.77 -2.57 -28.22
C ARG A 340 33.72 -3.45 -27.42
N GLU A 341 34.12 -4.55 -28.02
CA GLU A 341 35.21 -5.40 -27.50
C GLU A 341 36.55 -4.77 -27.87
N SER A 342 37.53 -4.82 -26.96
CA SER A 342 38.89 -4.32 -27.18
C SER A 342 39.90 -5.27 -26.55
N TYR A 343 40.91 -5.64 -27.33
CA TYR A 343 41.93 -6.62 -26.98
C TYR A 343 43.20 -6.34 -27.81
N THR A 344 44.39 -6.50 -27.23
CA THR A 344 45.65 -6.05 -27.83
C THR A 344 46.04 -6.88 -29.06
N ASN A 345 45.80 -8.19 -29.02
CA ASN A 345 46.17 -9.13 -30.09
C ASN A 345 44.95 -9.72 -30.80
N LYS A 346 44.30 -8.90 -31.65
CA LYS A 346 43.02 -9.27 -32.25
C LYS A 346 43.01 -10.56 -33.06
N LEU A 347 44.02 -10.75 -33.89
CA LEU A 347 44.14 -11.91 -34.77
C LEU A 347 44.29 -13.22 -33.97
N SER A 348 45.08 -13.21 -32.90
CA SER A 348 45.30 -14.38 -32.05
C SER A 348 44.07 -14.76 -31.23
N TYR A 349 43.30 -13.76 -30.79
CA TYR A 349 42.06 -14.02 -30.06
C TYR A 349 41.03 -14.69 -30.96
N VAL A 350 40.72 -14.11 -32.13
CA VAL A 350 39.69 -14.66 -33.04
C VAL A 350 40.06 -16.01 -33.65
N SER A 351 41.36 -16.38 -33.69
CA SER A 351 41.78 -17.71 -34.13
C SER A 351 41.54 -18.79 -33.07
N SER A 352 41.44 -18.41 -31.80
CA SER A 352 41.50 -19.32 -30.65
C SER A 352 40.24 -19.32 -29.79
N PHE A 353 39.50 -18.21 -29.84
CA PHE A 353 38.27 -17.97 -29.10
C PHE A 353 37.22 -17.37 -30.03
N ASN A 354 35.97 -17.74 -29.76
CA ASN A 354 34.80 -17.18 -30.43
C ASN A 354 33.84 -16.63 -29.36
N THR A 355 33.64 -15.31 -29.35
CA THR A 355 32.60 -14.68 -28.53
C THR A 355 31.23 -15.01 -29.12
N THR A 356 30.44 -15.81 -28.40
CA THR A 356 29.11 -16.24 -28.86
C THR A 356 28.02 -15.23 -28.52
N LYS A 357 28.14 -14.54 -27.38
CA LYS A 357 27.21 -13.50 -26.95
C LYS A 357 27.96 -12.45 -26.15
N SER A 358 27.65 -11.19 -26.40
CA SER A 358 28.05 -10.07 -25.54
C SER A 358 26.92 -9.04 -25.49
N GLY A 359 26.77 -8.39 -24.34
CA GLY A 359 25.60 -7.56 -24.10
C GLY A 359 25.48 -7.00 -22.69
N ILE A 360 24.27 -6.52 -22.39
CA ILE A 360 23.91 -5.91 -21.10
C ILE A 360 22.70 -6.61 -20.51
N ILE A 361 22.72 -6.86 -19.22
CA ILE A 361 21.56 -7.25 -18.42
C ILE A 361 21.02 -6.00 -17.73
N CYS A 362 19.81 -5.61 -18.11
CA CYS A 362 19.11 -4.48 -17.51
C CYS A 362 18.29 -4.92 -16.31
N ASN A 363 18.13 -4.00 -15.36
CA ASN A 363 17.42 -4.22 -14.11
C ASN A 363 18.01 -5.42 -13.33
N SER A 364 19.34 -5.42 -13.19
CA SER A 364 20.08 -6.54 -12.61
C SER A 364 19.77 -6.72 -11.12
N SER A 365 19.55 -7.97 -10.70
CA SER A 365 19.26 -8.31 -9.32
C SER A 365 20.52 -8.53 -8.47
N TYR A 366 20.38 -8.44 -7.16
CA TYR A 366 21.48 -8.65 -6.20
C TYR A 366 22.18 -10.01 -6.36
N ALA A 367 21.46 -11.05 -6.76
CA ALA A 367 22.01 -12.39 -6.95
C ALA A 367 23.02 -12.48 -8.10
N ASN A 368 22.97 -11.54 -9.05
CA ASN A 368 23.71 -11.61 -10.31
C ASN A 368 24.77 -10.51 -10.46
N GLN A 369 25.30 -9.99 -9.34
CA GLN A 369 26.31 -8.92 -9.35
C GLN A 369 27.65 -9.32 -9.96
N LEU A 370 28.07 -10.58 -9.77
CA LEU A 370 29.24 -11.14 -10.42
C LEU A 370 29.04 -12.64 -10.60
N ILE A 371 29.00 -13.09 -11.84
CA ILE A 371 28.97 -14.50 -12.21
C ILE A 371 30.16 -14.73 -13.14
N SER A 372 31.00 -15.70 -12.83
CA SER A 372 32.15 -16.04 -13.67
C SER A 372 32.33 -17.55 -13.75
N ARG A 373 32.51 -18.08 -14.96
CA ARG A 373 32.83 -19.48 -15.25
C ARG A 373 34.00 -19.54 -16.21
N ASN A 374 35.08 -20.22 -15.81
CA ASN A 374 36.31 -20.39 -16.61
C ASN A 374 36.92 -19.06 -17.11
N VAL A 375 36.74 -18.00 -16.33
CA VAL A 375 37.18 -16.65 -16.62
C VAL A 375 37.40 -15.92 -15.30
N LYS A 376 38.42 -15.07 -15.25
CA LYS A 376 38.76 -14.25 -14.10
C LYS A 376 38.35 -12.81 -14.39
N ASN A 377 37.64 -12.19 -13.45
CA ASN A 377 37.38 -10.76 -13.48
C ASN A 377 38.65 -10.00 -13.04
N ILE A 378 39.14 -9.09 -13.87
CA ILE A 378 40.32 -8.26 -13.59
C ILE A 378 40.00 -6.76 -13.61
N SER A 379 38.72 -6.37 -13.64
CA SER A 379 38.39 -4.94 -13.64
C SER A 379 38.53 -4.32 -12.25
N SER A 380 39.17 -3.16 -12.19
CA SER A 380 39.37 -2.38 -10.97
C SER A 380 38.03 -1.78 -10.50
N ASN A 381 37.63 -2.07 -9.25
CA ASN A 381 36.28 -1.82 -8.74
C ASN A 381 36.09 -0.47 -8.06
N ASN A 382 36.97 0.51 -8.29
CA ASN A 382 37.14 1.56 -7.28
C ASN A 382 36.00 2.59 -7.17
N ASN A 383 34.98 2.59 -8.06
CA ASN A 383 33.89 3.59 -8.04
C ASN A 383 32.53 3.07 -8.51
N ILE A 384 32.23 1.77 -8.40
CA ILE A 384 30.89 1.26 -8.79
C ILE A 384 29.89 1.62 -7.68
N PRO A 385 28.81 2.38 -7.97
CA PRO A 385 27.81 2.73 -6.97
C PRO A 385 27.12 1.47 -6.43
N LYS A 386 26.54 1.57 -5.23
CA LYS A 386 25.75 0.47 -4.66
C LYS A 386 24.59 0.13 -5.59
N LEU A 387 24.34 -1.16 -5.80
CA LEU A 387 23.18 -1.63 -6.58
C LEU A 387 21.90 -1.02 -6.01
N THR A 388 21.16 -0.29 -6.85
CA THR A 388 19.84 0.27 -6.53
C THR A 388 18.78 -0.39 -7.40
N ASN A 389 17.54 -0.40 -6.93
CA ASN A 389 16.42 -0.84 -7.76
C ASN A 389 16.18 0.14 -8.91
N PHE A 390 15.48 -0.33 -9.95
CA PHE A 390 14.97 0.52 -11.01
C PHE A 390 14.08 1.64 -10.44
N THR A 391 14.24 2.87 -10.93
CA THR A 391 13.37 3.99 -10.58
C THR A 391 12.96 4.78 -11.81
N PHE A 392 11.71 5.23 -11.82
CA PHE A 392 11.16 6.17 -12.80
C PHE A 392 10.73 7.43 -12.07
N SER A 393 11.02 8.60 -12.64
CA SER A 393 10.53 9.88 -12.13
C SER A 393 10.17 10.83 -13.28
N GLY A 394 9.19 11.69 -13.06
CA GLY A 394 8.83 12.81 -13.93
C GLY A 394 9.03 14.12 -13.19
N LEU A 395 9.61 15.12 -13.88
CA LEU A 395 9.74 16.50 -13.43
C LEU A 395 8.93 17.45 -14.32
#